data_AF-A0A9N9MY44-F1
#
_entry.id   AF-A0A9N9MY44-F1
#
_cell.length_a   1.000
_cell.length_b   1.000
_cell.length_c   1.000
_cell.angle_alpha   90.00
_cell.angle_beta   90.00
_cell.angle_gamma   90.00
#
_symmetry.space_group_name_H-M   'P 1'
#
loop_
_entity.id
_entity.type
_entity.pdbx_description
1 polymer ?
#
loop_
_entity_poly.entity_id
_entity_poly.type
_entity_poly.pdbx_seq_one_letter_code
_entity_poly.pdbx_strand_id
1 'polypeptide(L)'
;MGEDLGDDILLENSADNGDNMSRHQPEEDFTGTNLIDAPQLIQQNYMHYAKKAKTMDMKKLKKALWCILTQSEEYNEANKVVPRNFSIIYDELLKRLPEKMAGELSPPLAIVALLHLCNERGLTLKKQDVKDFLIYQNKNNT
;
A
#
# COMPACT_ATOMS: atom_id res chain seq x y z
N MET A 1 70.73 -2.69 52.49
CA MET A 1 71.95 -2.36 51.73
C MET A 1 71.55 -1.31 50.71
N GLY A 2 72.00 -0.07 50.72
CA GLY A 2 72.52 0.81 51.77
C GLY A 2 71.62 2.06 51.76
N GLU A 3 71.48 2.77 52.88
CA GLU A 3 72.22 4.02 53.14
C GLU A 3 71.54 5.23 52.47
N ASP A 4 71.50 6.44 52.99
CA ASP A 4 71.58 7.07 54.31
C ASP A 4 71.42 8.57 53.99
N LEU A 5 70.93 9.37 54.93
CA LEU A 5 71.04 10.85 55.02
C LEU A 5 70.41 11.66 53.85
N GLY A 6 69.57 12.65 54.10
CA GLY A 6 69.84 13.81 54.95
C GLY A 6 69.72 15.06 54.05
N ASP A 7 69.39 16.18 54.68
CA ASP A 7 69.51 17.55 54.15
C ASP A 7 68.27 18.15 53.47
N ASP A 8 67.41 18.69 54.35
CA ASP A 8 66.86 20.03 54.17
C ASP A 8 67.92 20.98 53.59
N ILE A 9 67.54 21.81 52.61
CA ILE A 9 67.83 23.25 52.57
C ILE A 9 67.09 23.84 51.36
N LEU A 10 66.07 24.63 51.68
CA LEU A 10 65.56 25.70 50.86
C LEU A 10 66.67 26.73 50.63
N LEU A 11 66.93 27.14 49.39
CA LEU A 11 67.43 28.49 49.09
C LEU A 11 67.13 28.86 47.63
N GLU A 12 66.02 29.57 47.49
CA GLU A 12 65.82 30.83 46.77
C GLU A 12 66.60 31.07 45.46
N ASN A 13 65.86 31.26 44.36
CA ASN A 13 66.22 32.17 43.27
C ASN A 13 64.99 32.55 42.43
N SER A 14 64.60 33.82 42.59
CA SER A 14 64.27 34.81 41.54
C SER A 14 63.33 34.45 40.39
N ALA A 15 62.21 35.19 40.37
CA ALA A 15 61.49 35.77 39.22
C ALA A 15 61.79 35.21 37.81
N ASP A 16 60.75 34.74 37.11
CA ASP A 16 60.07 35.48 36.03
C ASP A 16 59.05 34.56 35.31
N ASN A 17 58.04 35.20 34.74
CA ASN A 17 56.79 34.71 34.19
C ASN A 17 56.87 33.52 33.22
N GLY A 18 55.76 32.78 33.16
CA GLY A 18 55.42 31.94 32.01
C GLY A 18 54.07 31.26 32.18
N ASP A 19 53.03 31.93 31.70
CA ASP A 19 51.65 31.43 31.52
C ASP A 19 51.59 29.93 31.18
N ASN A 20 50.82 29.17 31.95
CA ASN A 20 50.33 27.86 31.52
C ASN A 20 48.80 27.81 31.62
N MET A 21 48.18 28.19 30.51
CA MET A 21 46.77 28.01 30.17
C MET A 21 46.34 26.56 30.39
N SER A 22 45.48 26.34 31.39
CA SER A 22 44.67 25.12 31.44
C SER A 22 43.64 25.19 30.32
N ARG A 23 43.83 24.30 29.36
CA ARG A 23 43.00 24.04 28.18
C ARG A 23 41.56 23.69 28.57
N HIS A 24 40.69 24.69 28.66
CA HIS A 24 39.26 24.48 28.56
C HIS A 24 38.93 24.15 27.10
N GLN A 25 38.39 22.94 26.85
CA GLN A 25 37.66 22.71 25.61
C GLN A 25 36.52 23.75 25.58
N PRO A 26 36.34 24.52 24.50
CA PRO A 26 35.16 25.34 24.39
C PRO A 26 33.97 24.37 24.37
N GLU A 27 33.16 24.40 25.42
CA GLU A 27 31.77 23.96 25.35
C GLU A 27 31.22 24.71 24.13
N GLU A 28 30.97 23.99 23.02
CA GLU A 28 30.41 24.62 21.82
C GLU A 28 28.99 25.05 22.18
N ASP A 29 28.88 26.31 22.58
CA ASP A 29 27.62 26.96 22.83
C ASP A 29 26.72 26.79 21.60
N PHE A 30 25.51 26.26 21.79
CA PHE A 30 24.45 26.22 20.78
C PHE A 30 23.90 27.63 20.49
N THR A 31 24.79 28.57 20.19
CA THR A 31 24.50 30.00 20.01
C THR A 31 24.51 30.32 18.52
N GLY A 32 23.37 30.12 17.86
CA GLY A 32 23.00 30.68 16.55
C GLY A 32 23.83 30.29 15.31
N THR A 33 25.12 30.03 15.48
CA THR A 33 26.14 29.80 14.44
C THR A 33 26.47 28.32 14.27
N ASN A 34 26.08 27.48 15.23
CA ASN A 34 26.17 26.02 15.21
C ASN A 34 24.75 25.39 15.23
N LEU A 35 23.81 25.99 14.49
CA LEU A 35 22.46 25.47 14.32
C LEU A 35 22.32 24.85 12.94
N ILE A 36 21.74 23.66 12.89
CA ILE A 36 21.30 23.01 11.65
C ILE A 36 19.98 23.64 11.19
N ASP A 37 19.84 23.85 9.88
CA ASP A 37 18.63 24.42 9.30
C ASP A 37 17.37 23.64 9.69
N ALA A 38 16.26 24.36 9.86
CA ALA A 38 14.97 23.74 10.10
C ALA A 38 14.61 22.79 8.95
N PRO A 39 14.14 21.55 9.25
CA PRO A 39 13.84 20.57 8.22
C PRO A 39 12.72 21.07 7.29
N GLN A 40 12.83 20.73 6.00
CA GLN A 40 11.84 21.15 5.01
C GLN A 40 10.49 20.48 5.26
N LEU A 41 9.44 21.30 5.41
CA LEU A 41 8.06 20.82 5.52
C LEU A 41 7.53 20.48 4.12
N ILE A 42 7.17 19.21 3.93
CA ILE A 42 6.55 18.74 2.69
C ILE A 42 5.08 19.20 2.69
N GLN A 43 4.60 19.71 1.56
CA GLN A 43 3.18 20.06 1.44
C GLN A 43 2.29 18.82 1.70
N GLN A 44 1.35 18.97 2.62
CA GLN A 44 0.37 17.93 2.92
C GLN A 44 -0.63 17.81 1.77
N ASN A 45 -0.48 16.77 0.95
CA ASN A 45 -1.46 16.44 -0.07
C ASN A 45 -2.72 15.85 0.58
N TYR A 46 -3.84 16.55 0.43
CA TYR A 46 -5.14 16.03 0.86
C TYR A 46 -5.60 14.92 -0.09
N MET A 47 -5.68 13.68 0.40
CA MET A 47 -6.18 12.56 -0.38
C MET A 47 -7.71 12.52 -0.30
N HIS A 48 -8.38 12.74 -1.42
CA HIS A 48 -9.83 12.59 -1.50
C HIS A 48 -10.22 11.12 -1.41
N TYR A 49 -10.89 10.73 -0.34
CA TYR A 49 -11.51 9.42 -0.21
C TYR A 49 -12.99 9.48 -0.62
N ALA A 50 -13.53 8.34 -1.03
CA ALA A 50 -14.96 8.21 -1.31
C ALA A 50 -15.77 8.38 -0.03
N LYS A 51 -16.65 9.39 0.02
CA LYS A 51 -17.53 9.65 1.18
C LYS A 51 -18.84 8.86 1.12
N LYS A 52 -19.13 8.22 -0.01
CA LYS A 52 -20.35 7.46 -0.26
C LYS A 52 -19.98 6.03 -0.60
N ALA A 53 -20.74 5.09 -0.06
CA ALA A 53 -20.63 3.69 -0.43
C ALA A 53 -21.13 3.46 -1.86
N LYS A 54 -20.55 2.46 -2.53
CA LYS A 54 -21.02 2.03 -3.85
C LYS A 54 -22.33 1.28 -3.73
N THR A 55 -23.32 1.63 -4.56
CA THR A 55 -24.65 1.01 -4.53
C THR A 55 -24.92 0.19 -5.79
N MET A 56 -25.40 -1.06 -5.64
CA MET A 56 -25.57 -1.96 -6.77
C MET A 56 -26.78 -2.88 -6.64
N ASP A 57 -27.57 -2.98 -7.72
CA ASP A 57 -28.59 -4.02 -7.87
C ASP A 57 -27.92 -5.35 -8.26
N MET A 58 -27.72 -6.21 -7.27
CA MET A 58 -27.05 -7.50 -7.45
C MET A 58 -27.80 -8.44 -8.40
N LYS A 59 -29.14 -8.36 -8.47
CA LYS A 59 -29.92 -9.20 -9.37
C LYS A 59 -29.66 -8.82 -10.83
N LYS A 60 -29.66 -7.52 -11.13
CA LYS A 60 -29.33 -7.01 -12.47
C LYS A 60 -27.89 -7.29 -12.85
N LEU A 61 -26.95 -7.12 -11.92
CA LEU A 61 -25.53 -7.42 -12.16
C LEU A 61 -25.32 -8.90 -12.49
N LYS A 62 -25.85 -9.81 -11.66
CA LYS A 62 -25.75 -11.27 -11.93
C LYS A 62 -26.43 -11.67 -13.24
N LYS A 63 -27.60 -11.09 -13.56
CA LYS A 63 -28.30 -11.32 -14.84
C LYS A 63 -27.42 -10.91 -16.02
N ALA A 64 -26.86 -9.70 -15.99
CA ALA A 64 -25.97 -9.21 -17.04
C ALA A 64 -24.72 -10.08 -17.18
N LEU A 65 -24.08 -10.46 -16.05
CA LEU A 65 -22.92 -11.34 -16.03
C LEU A 65 -23.23 -12.70 -16.68
N TRP A 66 -24.38 -13.29 -16.34
CA TRP A 66 -24.83 -14.56 -16.92
C TRP A 66 -25.05 -14.47 -18.43
N CYS A 67 -25.73 -13.42 -18.90
CA CYS A 67 -25.93 -13.17 -20.32
C CYS A 67 -24.60 -13.02 -21.09
N ILE A 68 -23.62 -12.33 -20.50
CA ILE A 68 -22.27 -12.19 -21.09
C ILE A 68 -21.55 -13.54 -21.16
N LEU A 69 -21.56 -14.30 -20.05
CA LEU A 69 -20.92 -15.62 -19.95
C LEU A 69 -21.53 -16.65 -20.89
N THR A 70 -22.82 -16.52 -21.20
CA THR A 70 -23.56 -17.43 -22.10
C THR A 70 -23.68 -16.91 -23.52
N GLN A 71 -23.14 -15.72 -23.81
CA GLN A 71 -23.27 -15.02 -25.10
C GLN A 71 -24.73 -14.91 -25.59
N SER A 72 -25.66 -14.75 -24.65
CA SER A 72 -27.09 -14.66 -24.92
C SER A 72 -27.60 -13.25 -24.59
N GLU A 73 -28.55 -12.74 -25.37
CA GLU A 73 -29.24 -11.49 -25.06
C GLU A 73 -30.28 -11.68 -23.95
N GLU A 74 -30.92 -12.86 -23.94
CA GLU A 74 -31.91 -13.22 -22.94
C GLU A 74 -31.32 -14.08 -21.83
N TYR A 75 -31.95 -14.00 -20.67
CA TYR A 75 -31.57 -14.81 -19.52
C TYR A 75 -32.25 -16.17 -19.61
N ASN A 76 -31.44 -17.22 -19.74
CA ASN A 76 -31.88 -18.60 -19.62
C ASN A 76 -30.85 -19.38 -18.79
N GLU A 77 -31.32 -20.01 -17.72
CA GLU A 77 -30.53 -20.78 -16.77
C GLU A 77 -29.88 -22.03 -17.39
N ALA A 78 -30.49 -22.61 -18.43
CA ALA A 78 -29.97 -23.79 -19.12
C ALA A 78 -28.84 -23.47 -20.13
N ASN A 79 -28.55 -22.19 -20.35
CA ASN A 79 -27.51 -21.80 -21.29
C ASN A 79 -26.13 -22.29 -20.84
N LYS A 80 -25.34 -22.80 -21.79
CA LYS A 80 -23.96 -23.21 -21.54
C LYS A 80 -23.05 -22.00 -21.47
N VAL A 81 -22.12 -22.02 -20.52
CA VAL A 81 -21.11 -20.96 -20.39
C VAL A 81 -20.02 -21.15 -21.44
N VAL A 82 -19.68 -20.06 -22.12
CA VAL A 82 -18.54 -19.95 -23.01
C VAL A 82 -17.34 -19.47 -22.19
N PRO A 83 -16.21 -20.22 -22.16
CA PRO A 83 -15.05 -19.82 -21.40
C PRO A 83 -14.52 -18.45 -21.81
N ARG A 84 -14.33 -17.55 -20.83
CA ARG A 84 -13.89 -16.18 -21.09
C ARG A 84 -13.06 -15.62 -19.93
N ASN A 85 -12.20 -14.67 -20.24
CA ASN A 85 -11.40 -13.92 -19.29
C ASN A 85 -12.24 -12.88 -18.54
N PHE A 86 -11.91 -12.65 -17.27
CA PHE A 86 -12.60 -11.66 -16.44
C PHE A 86 -12.48 -10.25 -17.00
N SER A 87 -11.31 -9.87 -17.51
CA SER A 87 -11.08 -8.57 -18.17
C SER A 87 -12.12 -8.27 -19.26
N ILE A 88 -12.32 -9.21 -20.18
CA ILE A 88 -13.29 -9.09 -21.28
C ILE A 88 -14.72 -8.97 -20.74
N ILE A 89 -15.07 -9.80 -19.75
CA ILE A 89 -16.40 -9.77 -19.12
C ILE A 89 -16.65 -8.42 -18.45
N TYR A 90 -15.65 -7.87 -17.77
CA TYR A 90 -15.74 -6.60 -17.06
C TYR A 90 -15.96 -5.44 -18.04
N ASP A 91 -15.23 -5.41 -19.15
CA ASP A 91 -15.41 -4.41 -20.21
C ASP A 91 -16.80 -4.52 -20.87
N GLU A 92 -17.30 -5.74 -21.07
CA GLU A 92 -18.67 -5.94 -21.57
C GLU A 92 -19.73 -5.51 -20.55
N LEU A 93 -19.52 -5.76 -19.26
CA LEU A 93 -20.42 -5.30 -18.20
C LEU A 93 -20.57 -3.78 -18.20
N LEU A 94 -19.46 -3.05 -18.31
CA LEU A 94 -19.48 -1.57 -18.36
C LEU A 94 -20.30 -1.04 -19.54
N LYS A 95 -20.36 -1.79 -20.66
CA LYS A 95 -21.13 -1.42 -21.86
C LYS A 95 -22.60 -1.82 -21.79
N ARG A 96 -22.93 -2.93 -21.10
CA ARG A 96 -24.31 -3.46 -21.05
C ARG A 96 -25.12 -2.95 -19.86
N LEU A 97 -24.46 -2.54 -18.77
CA LEU A 97 -25.17 -2.03 -17.60
C LEU A 97 -25.70 -0.60 -17.84
N PRO A 98 -26.81 -0.22 -17.19
CA PRO A 98 -27.24 1.17 -17.16
C PRO A 98 -26.13 2.08 -16.61
N GLU A 99 -25.99 3.30 -17.13
CA GLU A 99 -24.90 4.24 -16.80
C GLU A 99 -24.67 4.40 -15.30
N LYS A 100 -25.74 4.59 -14.53
CA LYS A 100 -25.68 4.68 -13.06
C LYS A 100 -25.04 3.44 -12.43
N MET A 101 -25.36 2.24 -12.93
CA MET A 101 -24.78 1.01 -12.43
C MET A 101 -23.33 0.83 -12.87
N ALA A 102 -23.01 1.19 -14.11
CA ALA A 102 -21.66 1.10 -14.65
C ALA A 102 -20.68 2.01 -13.88
N GLY A 103 -21.10 3.24 -13.53
CA GLY A 103 -20.28 4.15 -12.73
C GLY A 103 -20.03 3.68 -11.29
N GLU A 104 -20.96 2.92 -10.72
CA GLU A 104 -20.83 2.31 -9.39
C GLU A 104 -20.02 1.00 -9.42
N LEU A 105 -19.87 0.37 -10.59
CA LEU A 105 -19.15 -0.90 -10.71
C LEU A 105 -17.67 -0.74 -10.33
N SER A 106 -17.10 -1.80 -9.77
CA SER A 106 -15.66 -1.93 -9.57
C SER A 106 -15.23 -3.38 -9.77
N PRO A 107 -13.95 -3.65 -10.07
CA PRO A 107 -13.48 -5.02 -10.22
C PRO A 107 -13.80 -5.91 -9.01
N PRO A 108 -13.58 -5.48 -7.74
CA PRO A 108 -13.96 -6.29 -6.58
C PRO A 108 -15.45 -6.61 -6.52
N LEU A 109 -16.32 -5.63 -6.84
CA LEU A 109 -17.77 -5.84 -6.82
C LEU A 109 -18.24 -6.81 -7.91
N ALA A 110 -17.65 -6.74 -9.10
CA ALA A 110 -17.91 -7.69 -10.17
C ALA A 110 -17.43 -9.10 -9.80
N ILE A 111 -16.28 -9.23 -9.11
CA ILE A 111 -15.78 -10.50 -8.59
C ILE A 111 -16.74 -11.07 -7.55
N VAL A 112 -17.28 -10.26 -6.63
CA VAL A 112 -18.29 -10.73 -5.66
C VAL A 112 -19.51 -11.31 -6.37
N ALA A 113 -20.04 -10.63 -7.39
CA ALA A 113 -21.16 -11.14 -8.18
C ALA A 113 -20.82 -12.45 -8.91
N LEU A 114 -19.59 -12.55 -9.43
CA LEU A 114 -19.11 -13.76 -10.08
C LEU A 114 -18.97 -14.93 -9.10
N LEU A 115 -18.48 -14.70 -7.89
CA LEU A 115 -18.39 -15.72 -6.84
C LEU A 115 -19.77 -16.25 -6.45
N HIS A 116 -20.78 -15.38 -6.38
CA HIS A 116 -22.16 -15.83 -6.22
C HIS A 116 -22.60 -16.75 -7.37
N LEU A 117 -22.32 -16.40 -8.63
CA LEU A 117 -22.63 -17.28 -9.75
C LEU A 117 -21.83 -18.58 -9.75
N CYS A 118 -20.58 -18.59 -9.27
CA CYS A 118 -19.82 -19.82 -9.11
C CYS A 118 -20.55 -20.81 -8.22
N ASN A 119 -21.07 -20.33 -7.08
CA ASN A 119 -21.83 -21.15 -6.14
C ASN A 119 -23.20 -21.57 -6.70
N GLU A 120 -23.90 -20.68 -7.41
CA GLU A 120 -25.26 -20.92 -7.92
C GLU A 120 -25.29 -21.79 -9.19
N ARG A 121 -24.23 -21.75 -10.00
CA ARG A 121 -24.22 -22.32 -11.37
C ARG A 121 -23.08 -23.32 -11.61
N GLY A 122 -22.25 -23.60 -10.62
CA GLY A 122 -21.11 -24.50 -10.75
C GLY A 122 -20.01 -23.98 -11.68
N LEU A 123 -19.77 -22.67 -11.65
CA LEU A 123 -18.67 -22.06 -12.41
C LEU A 123 -17.35 -22.24 -11.66
N THR A 124 -16.26 -22.32 -12.41
CA THR A 124 -14.91 -22.43 -11.89
C THR A 124 -14.05 -21.28 -12.41
N LEU A 125 -13.19 -20.77 -11.53
CA LEU A 125 -12.22 -19.73 -11.84
C LEU A 125 -10.84 -20.37 -11.93
N LYS A 126 -10.17 -20.23 -13.08
CA LYS A 126 -8.78 -20.66 -13.26
C LYS A 126 -7.89 -19.44 -13.39
N LYS A 127 -7.00 -19.26 -12.42
CA LYS A 127 -5.96 -18.23 -12.47
C LYS A 127 -5.11 -18.42 -13.73
N GLN A 128 -4.87 -17.33 -14.46
CA GLN A 128 -4.01 -17.33 -15.64
C GLN A 128 -2.70 -16.59 -15.32
N ASP A 129 -2.81 -15.34 -14.87
CA ASP A 129 -1.68 -14.51 -14.45
C ASP A 129 -2.01 -13.75 -13.16
N VAL A 130 -1.31 -12.64 -12.88
CA VAL A 130 -1.58 -11.78 -11.72
C VAL A 130 -2.69 -10.76 -11.97
N LYS A 131 -3.08 -10.56 -13.23
CA LYS A 131 -4.02 -9.51 -13.65
C LYS A 131 -5.41 -10.06 -13.97
N ASP A 132 -5.51 -11.34 -14.30
CA ASP A 132 -6.70 -11.93 -14.89
C ASP A 132 -6.84 -13.43 -14.61
N PHE A 133 -8.05 -13.92 -14.85
CA PHE A 133 -8.42 -15.32 -14.68
C PHE A 133 -9.52 -15.72 -15.68
N LEU A 134 -9.54 -17.02 -16.01
CA LEU A 134 -10.51 -17.63 -16.92
C LEU A 134 -11.72 -18.14 -16.13
N ILE A 135 -12.92 -17.83 -16.60
CA ILE A 135 -14.20 -18.36 -16.08
C ILE A 135 -14.67 -19.45 -17.03
N TYR A 136 -15.09 -20.61 -16.50
CA TYR A 136 -15.71 -21.70 -17.28
C TYR A 136 -16.66 -22.52 -16.41
N GLN A 137 -17.52 -23.33 -17.02
CA GLN A 137 -18.44 -24.23 -16.29
C GLN A 137 -17.77 -25.57 -15.98
N ASN A 138 -17.97 -26.07 -14.76
CA ASN A 138 -17.46 -27.39 -14.36
C ASN A 138 -18.21 -28.50 -15.13
N LYS A 139 -17.49 -29.51 -15.61
CA LYS A 139 -18.05 -30.65 -16.36
C LYS A 139 -18.62 -31.76 -15.47
N ASN A 140 -18.49 -31.66 -14.14
CA ASN A 140 -18.72 -32.79 -13.23
C ASN A 140 -20.09 -32.81 -12.54
N ASN A 141 -21.14 -32.22 -13.11
CA ASN A 141 -22.48 -32.23 -12.50
C ASN A 141 -23.55 -32.78 -13.45
N THR A 142 -23.31 -33.99 -13.98
CA THR A 142 -24.31 -34.81 -14.68
C THR A 142 -24.50 -36.10 -13.90
#